data_AF-A0A4Y7KIG3-F1
#
_entry.id   AF-A0A4Y7KIG3-F1
#
_cell.length_a   1.000
_cell.length_b   1.000
_cell.length_c   1.000
_cell.angle_alpha   90.00
_cell.angle_beta   90.00
_cell.angle_gamma   90.00
#
_symmetry.space_group_name_H-M   'P 1'
#
loop_
_entity.id
_entity.type
_entity.pdbx_description
1 polymer ?
#
loop_
_entity_poly.entity_id
_entity_poly.type
_entity_poly.pdbx_seq_one_letter_code
_entity_poly.pdbx_strand_id
1 'polypeptide(L)'
;MAVSNHFTAISSKFLKSSPPKTLFTNQQRILSKPQVKFNLSSRNPVHNLFCNANSFQKPSIQSLPYPNYNPVKNLFTGIVEEMGEIKQLGYAEDGGFEMKISGNVVLEDVKLGDSISVNGTCLTVTEFDKKESDFSVGLAPETLRKTSLIELVPGSRVNLERALLPSTRMGGHFVQGHVDGTGEIVSLEFEGDSLWVKVKTPPEVLKFIVPKGFISVDGTSLTVCKVFDDEECFNFMLVAYTQQNVVIPLKKVGQKVNLEVDILGKYVERLLQSGFTSNITPK
;
A
#
# COMPACT_ATOMS: atom_id res chain seq x y z
N MET A 1 43.40 39.54 -4.46
CA MET A 1 43.43 40.72 -3.56
C MET A 1 42.49 40.44 -2.41
N ALA A 2 43.07 40.16 -1.25
CA ALA A 2 42.38 40.16 0.03
C ALA A 2 42.25 41.60 0.51
N VAL A 3 41.13 41.96 1.14
CA VAL A 3 41.14 42.94 2.23
C VAL A 3 40.15 42.49 3.29
N SER A 4 40.70 42.36 4.49
CA SER A 4 40.09 41.96 5.76
C SER A 4 39.77 43.20 6.62
N ASN A 5 39.23 42.92 7.82
CA ASN A 5 39.24 43.74 9.05
C ASN A 5 38.00 44.63 9.26
N HIS A 6 37.43 44.79 10.47
CA HIS A 6 37.72 44.21 11.78
C HIS A 6 36.48 44.35 12.69
N PHE A 7 36.38 43.44 13.65
CA PHE A 7 35.53 43.44 14.85
C PHE A 7 35.56 44.74 15.68
N THR A 8 34.45 45.04 16.36
CA THR A 8 34.49 45.40 17.79
C THR A 8 33.18 45.02 18.49
N ALA A 9 33.32 44.34 19.62
CA ALA A 9 32.25 43.82 20.47
C ALA A 9 31.85 44.83 21.55
N ILE A 10 30.56 44.87 21.90
CA ILE A 10 30.10 45.31 23.24
C ILE A 10 28.97 44.38 23.71
N SER A 11 29.21 43.81 24.88
CA SER A 11 28.33 42.97 25.70
C SER A 11 27.37 43.83 26.52
N SER A 12 26.10 43.41 26.67
CA SER A 12 25.41 43.51 27.97
C SER A 12 24.09 42.71 28.04
N LYS A 13 24.09 41.76 28.99
CA LYS A 13 23.03 41.46 29.98
C LYS A 13 21.72 40.78 29.53
N PHE A 14 21.68 39.49 29.90
CA PHE A 14 20.55 38.69 30.38
C PHE A 14 19.30 39.48 30.87
N LEU A 15 18.14 39.12 30.32
CA LEU A 15 16.89 39.02 31.09
C LEU A 15 16.20 37.69 30.76
N LYS A 16 16.03 36.86 31.79
CA LYS A 16 15.19 35.65 31.79
C LYS A 16 13.72 36.07 31.84
N SER A 17 12.90 35.56 30.92
CA SER A 17 11.43 35.62 31.04
C SER A 17 10.88 34.21 31.30
N SER A 18 10.45 33.99 32.54
CA SER A 18 9.68 32.83 33.00
C SER A 18 8.23 32.86 32.51
N PRO A 19 7.58 31.71 32.25
CA PRO A 19 6.15 31.69 31.93
C PRO A 19 5.29 31.81 33.20
N PRO A 20 4.04 32.29 33.09
CA PRO A 20 3.20 32.58 34.25
C PRO A 20 2.61 31.31 34.88
N LYS A 21 2.59 31.31 36.22
CA LYS A 21 1.87 30.35 37.05
C LYS A 21 0.38 30.65 37.01
N THR A 22 -0.45 29.69 36.64
CA THR A 22 -1.90 29.73 36.88
C THR A 22 -2.30 28.63 37.85
N LEU A 23 -3.13 29.03 38.81
CA LEU A 23 -3.53 28.30 40.01
C LEU A 23 -4.36 27.05 39.71
N PHE A 24 -4.05 25.98 40.43
CA PHE A 24 -4.91 24.83 40.64
C PHE A 24 -6.13 25.25 41.48
N THR A 25 -7.34 25.05 40.94
CA THR A 25 -8.57 24.95 41.72
C THR A 25 -9.30 23.65 41.37
N ASN A 26 -9.52 22.85 42.41
CA ASN A 26 -10.26 21.58 42.42
C ASN A 26 -11.68 21.74 41.86
N GLN A 27 -12.02 20.96 40.83
CA GLN A 27 -13.39 20.45 40.64
C GLN A 27 -13.31 19.00 40.12
N GLN A 28 -13.71 18.07 40.99
CA GLN A 28 -13.91 16.67 40.66
C GLN A 28 -15.09 16.54 39.67
N ARG A 29 -14.83 16.07 38.46
CA ARG A 29 -15.86 15.46 37.60
C ARG A 29 -15.64 13.95 37.58
N ILE A 30 -16.52 13.26 38.29
CA ILE A 30 -16.63 11.80 38.29
C ILE A 30 -17.19 11.39 36.92
N LEU A 31 -16.39 10.71 36.10
CA LEU A 31 -16.84 9.96 34.93
C LEU A 31 -16.74 8.48 35.27
N SER A 32 -17.90 7.84 35.33
CA SER A 32 -18.11 6.44 35.70
C SER A 32 -17.54 5.49 34.65
N LYS A 33 -16.76 4.50 35.11
CA LYS A 33 -16.33 3.34 34.31
C LYS A 33 -17.51 2.38 34.12
N PRO A 34 -17.78 1.85 32.92
CA PRO A 34 -18.70 0.73 32.79
C PRO A 34 -18.03 -0.55 33.30
N GLN A 35 -18.50 -1.08 34.43
CA GLN A 35 -18.14 -2.41 34.91
C GLN A 35 -19.07 -3.45 34.24
N VAL A 36 -18.49 -4.32 33.42
CA VAL A 36 -19.15 -5.54 32.98
C VAL A 36 -19.08 -6.55 34.14
N LYS A 37 -20.21 -6.80 34.80
CA LYS A 37 -20.33 -7.85 35.82
C LYS A 37 -20.59 -9.20 35.14
N PHE A 38 -19.62 -10.10 35.19
CA PHE A 38 -19.85 -11.53 34.95
C PHE A 38 -20.44 -12.16 36.22
N ASN A 39 -21.69 -12.62 36.14
CA ASN A 39 -22.29 -13.46 37.18
C ASN A 39 -21.97 -14.93 36.86
N LEU A 40 -21.03 -15.51 37.60
CA LEU A 40 -20.87 -16.96 37.71
C LEU A 40 -21.67 -17.45 38.92
N SER A 41 -22.79 -18.13 38.70
CA SER A 41 -23.29 -19.18 39.62
C SER A 41 -24.62 -19.78 39.14
N SER A 42 -24.59 -21.04 38.67
CA SER A 42 -25.30 -22.13 39.33
C SER A 42 -24.85 -23.49 38.76
N ARG A 43 -24.75 -24.46 39.65
CA ARG A 43 -24.26 -25.83 39.41
C ARG A 43 -25.42 -26.80 39.15
N ASN A 44 -25.13 -27.80 38.31
CA ASN A 44 -25.62 -29.21 38.27
C ASN A 44 -26.92 -29.58 37.52
N PRO A 45 -27.10 -30.86 37.11
CA PRO A 45 -26.12 -31.87 36.66
C PRO A 45 -26.52 -32.55 35.33
N VAL A 46 -25.64 -33.42 34.83
CA VAL A 46 -25.83 -34.26 33.63
C VAL A 46 -26.56 -35.56 34.01
N HIS A 47 -27.79 -35.80 33.53
CA HIS A 47 -28.26 -37.12 33.07
C HIS A 47 -29.67 -37.10 32.45
N ASN A 48 -29.79 -37.75 31.28
CA ASN A 48 -30.93 -38.37 30.58
C ASN A 48 -32.38 -37.94 30.86
N LEU A 49 -33.10 -37.58 29.78
CA LEU A 49 -34.42 -38.15 29.46
C LEU A 49 -34.70 -38.05 27.96
N PHE A 50 -34.98 -39.20 27.36
CA PHE A 50 -35.37 -39.38 25.97
C PHE A 50 -36.80 -38.86 25.69
N CYS A 51 -37.02 -38.50 24.43
CA CYS A 51 -38.28 -38.39 23.69
C CYS A 51 -39.21 -37.19 23.97
N ASN A 52 -39.32 -36.30 22.97
CA ASN A 52 -40.52 -36.27 22.15
C ASN A 52 -40.24 -35.64 20.78
N ALA A 53 -40.32 -36.47 19.74
CA ALA A 53 -40.47 -36.01 18.38
C ALA A 53 -41.92 -35.53 18.22
N ASN A 54 -42.10 -34.22 18.04
CA ASN A 54 -43.29 -33.67 17.40
C ASN A 54 -42.95 -32.34 16.72
N SER A 55 -42.99 -32.39 15.39
CA SER A 55 -43.30 -31.30 14.46
C SER A 55 -42.69 -29.92 14.76
N PHE A 56 -41.39 -29.75 14.51
CA PHE A 56 -40.88 -28.44 14.10
C PHE A 56 -40.99 -28.36 12.57
N GLN A 57 -42.00 -27.65 12.08
CA GLN A 57 -42.02 -27.20 10.70
C GLN A 57 -40.77 -26.35 10.48
N LYS A 58 -39.90 -26.82 9.58
CA LYS A 58 -38.70 -26.10 9.15
C LYS A 58 -39.17 -24.75 8.59
N PRO A 59 -38.82 -23.60 9.18
CA PRO A 59 -39.18 -22.33 8.58
C PRO A 59 -38.57 -22.29 7.18
N SER A 60 -39.41 -22.04 6.19
CA SER A 60 -38.97 -21.80 4.82
C SER A 60 -38.11 -20.54 4.85
N ILE A 61 -36.80 -20.72 4.74
CA ILE A 61 -35.88 -19.62 4.52
C ILE A 61 -36.18 -19.11 3.11
N GLN A 62 -37.03 -18.09 3.02
CA GLN A 62 -37.09 -17.26 1.82
C GLN A 62 -35.71 -16.62 1.70
N SER A 63 -34.96 -17.03 0.68
CA SER A 63 -33.67 -16.43 0.34
C SER A 63 -33.91 -14.95 0.03
N LEU A 64 -33.59 -14.08 0.99
CA LEU A 64 -33.48 -12.65 0.72
C LEU A 64 -32.44 -12.49 -0.40
N PRO A 65 -32.71 -11.71 -1.45
CA PRO A 65 -31.70 -11.42 -2.46
C PRO A 65 -30.53 -10.76 -1.75
N TYR A 66 -29.36 -11.39 -1.79
CA TYR A 66 -28.13 -10.78 -1.30
C TYR A 66 -27.98 -9.43 -1.99
N PRO A 67 -27.73 -8.33 -1.25
CA PRO A 67 -27.55 -7.03 -1.87
C PRO A 67 -26.38 -7.13 -2.85
N ASN A 68 -26.54 -6.48 -4.02
CA ASN A 68 -25.53 -6.39 -5.06
C ASN A 68 -24.15 -6.19 -4.44
N TYR A 69 -23.32 -7.20 -4.63
CA TYR A 69 -21.99 -7.27 -4.05
C TYR A 69 -21.17 -6.13 -4.64
N ASN A 70 -20.88 -5.09 -3.85
CA ASN A 70 -19.93 -4.07 -4.26
C ASN A 70 -18.55 -4.76 -4.28
N PRO A 71 -17.94 -4.96 -5.46
CA PRO A 71 -16.61 -5.54 -5.51
C PRO A 71 -15.66 -4.65 -4.73
N VAL A 72 -14.65 -5.25 -4.10
CA VAL A 72 -13.56 -4.48 -3.47
C VAL A 72 -12.88 -3.73 -4.60
N LYS A 73 -13.03 -2.40 -4.61
CA LYS A 73 -12.52 -1.57 -5.69
C LYS A 73 -11.08 -1.09 -5.48
N ASN A 74 -10.51 -1.30 -4.29
CA ASN A 74 -9.26 -0.63 -3.87
C ASN A 74 -8.26 -1.60 -3.22
N LEU A 75 -8.12 -2.80 -3.78
CA LEU A 75 -7.12 -3.77 -3.32
C LEU A 75 -6.65 -4.60 -4.52
N PHE A 76 -5.39 -4.99 -4.50
CA PHE A 76 -4.69 -5.77 -5.52
C PHE A 76 -3.89 -6.88 -4.83
N THR A 77 -3.29 -7.76 -5.63
CA THR A 77 -2.44 -8.86 -5.15
C THR A 77 -0.97 -8.67 -5.48
N GLY A 78 -0.68 -7.76 -6.41
CA GLY A 78 0.63 -7.62 -7.03
C GLY A 78 0.93 -8.72 -8.06
N ILE A 79 -0.09 -9.41 -8.57
CA ILE A 79 0.05 -10.35 -9.67
C ILE A 79 -0.36 -9.62 -10.94
N VAL A 80 0.64 -9.13 -11.67
CA VAL A 80 0.45 -8.41 -12.93
C VAL A 80 -0.28 -9.30 -13.93
N GLU A 81 -1.38 -8.77 -14.49
CA GLU A 81 -2.23 -9.50 -15.43
C GLU A 81 -1.77 -9.32 -16.87
N GLU A 82 -1.27 -8.13 -17.21
CA GLU A 82 -0.67 -7.84 -18.50
C GLU A 82 0.29 -6.65 -18.43
N MET A 83 1.10 -6.51 -19.48
CA MET A 83 1.80 -5.26 -19.75
C MET A 83 1.01 -4.42 -20.76
N GLY A 84 0.61 -3.23 -20.35
CA GLY A 84 0.04 -2.21 -21.23
C GLY A 84 1.08 -1.30 -21.87
N GLU A 85 0.61 -0.29 -22.58
CA GLU A 85 1.43 0.75 -23.20
C GLU A 85 0.81 2.13 -23.01
N ILE A 86 1.61 3.11 -22.64
CA ILE A 86 1.18 4.52 -22.58
C ILE A 86 0.95 5.03 -24.01
N LYS A 87 -0.27 5.47 -24.32
CA LYS A 87 -0.60 6.09 -25.61
C LYS A 87 -0.40 7.59 -25.57
N GLN A 88 -0.80 8.22 -24.48
CA GLN A 88 -0.72 9.65 -24.27
C GLN A 88 -0.68 9.97 -22.78
N LEU A 89 -0.03 11.07 -22.42
CA LEU A 89 -0.09 11.63 -21.08
C LEU A 89 0.19 13.13 -21.13
N GLY A 90 -0.35 13.89 -20.18
CA GLY A 90 -0.08 15.32 -20.08
C GLY A 90 -1.10 16.07 -19.22
N TYR A 91 -0.91 17.39 -19.10
CA TYR A 91 -1.88 18.26 -18.46
C TYR A 91 -3.05 18.55 -19.41
N ALA A 92 -4.27 18.34 -18.92
CA ALA A 92 -5.50 18.78 -19.54
C ALA A 92 -5.72 20.29 -19.32
N GLU A 93 -6.68 20.86 -20.05
CA GLU A 93 -6.98 22.30 -20.00
C GLU A 93 -7.44 22.79 -18.62
N ASP A 94 -8.05 21.90 -17.83
CA ASP A 94 -8.50 22.17 -16.47
C ASP A 94 -7.38 22.09 -15.41
N GLY A 95 -6.15 21.75 -15.84
CA GLY A 95 -4.98 21.58 -14.98
C GLY A 95 -4.84 20.18 -14.36
N GLY A 96 -5.76 19.26 -14.63
CA GLY A 96 -5.61 17.84 -14.30
C GLY A 96 -4.48 17.21 -15.11
N PHE A 97 -3.84 16.16 -14.58
CA PHE A 97 -2.91 15.35 -15.36
C PHE A 97 -3.61 14.05 -15.76
N GLU A 98 -3.66 13.77 -17.06
CA GLU A 98 -4.34 12.61 -17.62
C GLU A 98 -3.34 11.66 -18.28
N MET A 99 -3.68 10.38 -18.26
CA MET A 99 -2.90 9.33 -18.90
C MET A 99 -3.85 8.37 -19.62
N LYS A 100 -3.58 8.16 -20.91
CA LYS A 100 -4.27 7.19 -21.76
C LYS A 100 -3.36 5.99 -22.00
N ILE A 101 -3.89 4.80 -21.75
CA ILE A 101 -3.15 3.54 -21.68
C ILE A 101 -3.88 2.49 -22.50
N SER A 102 -3.16 1.71 -23.30
CA SER A 102 -3.73 0.52 -23.94
C SER A 102 -3.51 -0.72 -23.07
N GLY A 103 -4.55 -1.52 -22.90
CA GLY A 103 -4.55 -2.82 -22.20
C GLY A 103 -5.77 -3.63 -22.61
N ASN A 104 -5.63 -4.94 -22.80
CA ASN A 104 -6.71 -5.80 -23.28
C ASN A 104 -7.40 -6.52 -22.13
N VAL A 105 -6.63 -7.26 -21.33
CA VAL A 105 -7.11 -8.12 -20.24
C VAL A 105 -7.83 -7.28 -19.19
N VAL A 106 -7.29 -6.12 -18.81
CA VAL A 106 -7.88 -5.27 -17.78
C VAL A 106 -9.19 -4.59 -18.22
N LEU A 107 -9.52 -4.59 -19.52
CA LEU A 107 -10.75 -4.00 -20.06
C LEU A 107 -11.89 -5.00 -20.29
N GLU A 108 -11.65 -6.30 -20.07
CA GLU A 108 -12.66 -7.34 -20.29
C GLU A 108 -13.95 -7.06 -19.51
N ASP A 109 -13.83 -6.71 -18.23
CA ASP A 109 -14.95 -6.47 -17.30
C ASP A 109 -14.95 -5.07 -16.65
N VAL A 110 -14.14 -4.14 -17.16
CA VAL A 110 -14.02 -2.77 -16.64
C VAL A 110 -15.33 -1.97 -16.71
N LYS A 111 -15.53 -1.11 -15.71
CA LYS A 111 -16.57 -0.06 -15.67
C LYS A 111 -15.95 1.28 -15.27
N LEU A 112 -16.65 2.37 -15.59
CA LEU A 112 -16.28 3.70 -15.13
C LEU A 112 -16.24 3.73 -13.59
N GLY A 113 -15.19 4.35 -13.05
CA GLY A 113 -14.97 4.40 -11.61
C GLY A 113 -14.39 3.12 -10.98
N ASP A 114 -14.02 2.12 -11.78
CA ASP A 114 -13.22 0.99 -11.30
C ASP A 114 -11.75 1.39 -11.18
N SER A 115 -11.01 0.66 -10.35
CA SER A 115 -9.59 0.92 -10.12
C SER A 115 -8.73 -0.10 -10.86
N ILE A 116 -7.69 0.41 -11.51
CA ILE A 116 -6.64 -0.38 -12.16
C ILE A 116 -5.31 0.08 -11.56
N SER A 117 -4.47 -0.87 -11.17
CA SER A 117 -3.10 -0.63 -10.75
C SER A 117 -2.23 -0.45 -11.98
N VAL A 118 -1.59 0.71 -12.11
CA VAL A 118 -0.63 1.03 -13.18
C VAL A 118 0.75 1.18 -12.56
N ASN A 119 1.67 0.25 -12.85
CA ASN A 119 2.95 0.13 -12.15
C ASN A 119 2.80 0.18 -10.61
N GLY A 120 1.79 -0.49 -10.06
CA GLY A 120 1.55 -0.50 -8.61
C GLY A 120 0.84 0.74 -8.07
N THR A 121 0.36 1.64 -8.93
CA THR A 121 -0.39 2.84 -8.52
C THR A 121 -1.86 2.62 -8.82
N CYS A 122 -2.70 2.63 -7.79
CA CYS A 122 -4.15 2.55 -7.91
C CYS A 122 -4.67 3.82 -8.58
N LEU A 123 -5.25 3.67 -9.78
CA LEU A 123 -5.83 4.77 -10.55
C LEU A 123 -7.26 4.43 -10.96
N THR A 124 -8.12 5.45 -10.97
CA THR A 124 -9.54 5.29 -11.29
C THR A 124 -9.78 5.50 -12.79
N VAL A 125 -10.45 4.55 -13.43
CA VAL A 125 -10.85 4.64 -14.83
C VAL A 125 -11.89 5.72 -15.02
N THR A 126 -11.56 6.70 -15.86
CA THR A 126 -12.42 7.86 -16.19
C THR A 126 -13.08 7.72 -17.55
N GLU A 127 -12.42 7.03 -18.48
CA GLU A 127 -12.93 6.70 -19.82
C GLU A 127 -12.32 5.37 -20.28
N PHE A 128 -13.00 4.65 -21.16
CA PHE A 128 -12.42 3.48 -21.84
C PHE A 128 -13.12 3.19 -23.18
N ASP A 129 -12.38 2.58 -24.09
CA ASP A 129 -12.87 2.05 -25.36
C ASP A 129 -12.39 0.60 -25.52
N LYS A 130 -13.33 -0.35 -25.50
CA LYS A 130 -13.03 -1.79 -25.64
C LYS A 130 -12.66 -2.21 -27.07
N LYS A 131 -12.97 -1.40 -28.09
CA LYS A 131 -12.62 -1.70 -29.49
C LYS A 131 -11.17 -1.33 -29.78
N GLU A 132 -10.74 -0.19 -29.25
CA GLU A 132 -9.35 0.28 -29.36
C GLU A 132 -8.45 -0.27 -28.24
N SER A 133 -9.04 -0.96 -27.26
CA SER A 133 -8.38 -1.49 -26.07
C SER A 133 -7.65 -0.42 -25.25
N ASP A 134 -8.28 0.74 -25.12
CA ASP A 134 -7.71 1.92 -24.44
C ASP A 134 -8.55 2.31 -23.21
N PHE A 135 -7.89 2.88 -22.21
CA PHE A 135 -8.55 3.56 -21.08
C PHE A 135 -7.78 4.78 -20.62
N SER A 136 -8.49 5.70 -19.97
CA SER A 136 -7.95 6.95 -19.44
C SER A 136 -8.10 7.03 -17.93
N VAL A 137 -7.10 7.61 -17.28
CA VAL A 137 -7.05 7.83 -15.83
C VAL A 137 -6.55 9.23 -15.52
N GLY A 138 -7.04 9.80 -14.42
CA GLY A 138 -6.55 11.07 -13.86
C GLY A 138 -5.53 10.82 -12.75
N LEU A 139 -4.47 11.63 -12.71
CA LEU A 139 -3.41 11.56 -11.71
C LEU A 139 -3.41 12.81 -10.84
N ALA A 140 -3.53 12.62 -9.53
CA ALA A 140 -3.41 13.70 -8.56
C ALA A 140 -1.95 14.17 -8.42
N PRO A 141 -1.70 15.43 -8.00
CA PRO A 141 -0.35 15.93 -7.78
C PRO A 141 0.49 15.10 -6.79
N GLU A 142 -0.14 14.48 -5.78
CA GLU A 142 0.57 13.58 -4.86
C GLU A 142 1.08 12.33 -5.58
N THR A 143 0.24 11.71 -6.42
CA THR A 143 0.62 10.56 -7.25
C THR A 143 1.82 10.89 -8.14
N LEU A 144 1.80 12.06 -8.79
CA LEU A 144 2.91 12.49 -9.65
C LEU A 144 4.23 12.68 -8.89
N ARG A 145 4.17 13.11 -7.62
CA ARG A 145 5.37 13.31 -6.79
C ARG A 145 5.91 12.02 -6.18
N LYS A 146 5.01 11.09 -5.85
CA LYS A 146 5.34 9.85 -5.14
C LYS A 146 5.73 8.70 -6.05
N THR A 147 5.32 8.75 -7.32
CA THR A 147 5.53 7.68 -8.29
C THR A 147 6.50 8.10 -9.41
N SER A 148 6.92 7.11 -10.19
CA SER A 148 7.69 7.28 -11.42
C SER A 148 6.82 7.59 -12.64
N LEU A 149 5.49 7.71 -12.49
CA LEU A 149 4.56 7.81 -13.62
C LEU A 149 4.76 9.06 -14.48
N ILE A 150 5.27 10.15 -13.90
CA ILE A 150 5.56 11.40 -14.62
C ILE A 150 6.76 11.26 -15.58
N GLU A 151 7.60 10.25 -15.40
CA GLU A 151 8.78 9.99 -16.25
C GLU A 151 8.44 9.16 -17.50
N LEU A 152 7.21 8.66 -17.58
CA LEU A 152 6.73 7.88 -18.71
C LEU A 152 6.54 8.78 -19.93
N VAL A 153 6.65 8.17 -21.11
CA VAL A 153 6.39 8.79 -22.41
C VAL A 153 5.52 7.87 -23.26
N PRO A 154 4.85 8.36 -24.32
CA PRO A 154 4.15 7.49 -25.26
C PRO A 154 5.05 6.34 -25.74
N GLY A 155 4.51 5.12 -25.77
CA GLY A 155 5.24 3.87 -26.05
C GLY A 155 5.87 3.20 -24.83
N SER A 156 5.85 3.84 -23.65
CA SER A 156 6.35 3.21 -22.42
C SER A 156 5.48 2.03 -22.02
N ARG A 157 6.09 0.91 -21.64
CA ARG A 157 5.39 -0.27 -21.12
C ARG A 157 5.08 -0.08 -19.64
N VAL A 158 3.90 -0.53 -19.21
CA VAL A 158 3.45 -0.47 -17.81
C VAL A 158 2.83 -1.79 -17.38
N ASN A 159 3.04 -2.20 -16.13
CA ASN A 159 2.32 -3.31 -15.50
C ASN A 159 0.87 -2.88 -15.21
N LEU A 160 -0.08 -3.75 -15.53
CA LEU A 160 -1.50 -3.55 -15.27
C LEU A 160 -2.08 -4.70 -14.44
N GLU A 161 -2.91 -4.37 -13.43
CA GLU A 161 -3.67 -5.32 -12.61
C GLU A 161 -5.02 -4.69 -12.23
N ARG A 162 -6.13 -5.42 -12.39
CA ARG A 162 -7.47 -5.01 -11.95
C ARG A 162 -7.60 -5.12 -10.44
N ALA A 163 -8.51 -4.34 -9.86
CA ALA A 163 -8.86 -4.51 -8.46
C ALA A 163 -9.42 -5.92 -8.17
N LEU A 164 -8.99 -6.48 -7.04
CA LEU A 164 -9.34 -7.81 -6.56
C LEU A 164 -10.85 -7.95 -6.33
N LEU A 165 -11.48 -8.95 -6.94
CA LEU A 165 -12.80 -9.40 -6.51
C LEU A 165 -12.68 -10.23 -5.23
N PRO A 166 -13.56 -10.09 -4.24
CA PRO A 166 -13.46 -10.88 -3.01
C PRO A 166 -13.51 -12.41 -3.15
N SER A 167 -13.96 -12.92 -4.30
CA SER A 167 -13.95 -14.35 -4.63
C SER A 167 -12.65 -14.83 -5.28
N THR A 168 -11.72 -13.95 -5.62
CA THR A 168 -10.48 -14.29 -6.34
C THR A 168 -9.38 -14.78 -5.40
N ARG A 169 -8.46 -15.59 -5.95
CA ARG A 169 -7.30 -16.09 -5.21
C ARG A 169 -6.29 -14.96 -5.05
N MET A 170 -5.80 -14.75 -3.82
CA MET A 170 -4.68 -13.84 -3.55
C MET A 170 -3.37 -14.58 -3.76
N GLY A 171 -2.81 -14.52 -4.97
CA GLY A 171 -1.57 -15.23 -5.35
C GLY A 171 -0.27 -14.54 -4.88
N GLY A 172 -0.33 -13.24 -4.61
CA GLY A 172 0.76 -12.45 -4.03
C GLY A 172 0.50 -12.11 -2.56
N HIS A 173 0.51 -10.82 -2.25
CA HIS A 173 0.23 -10.30 -0.90
C HIS A 173 -0.78 -9.13 -0.97
N PHE A 174 -1.08 -8.50 0.17
CA PHE A 174 -1.97 -7.34 0.19
C PHE A 174 -1.27 -6.12 -0.41
N VAL A 175 -1.64 -5.77 -1.64
CA VAL A 175 -1.18 -4.56 -2.33
C VAL A 175 -2.34 -3.59 -2.41
N GLN A 176 -2.18 -2.38 -1.88
CA GLN A 176 -3.20 -1.33 -1.90
C GLN A 176 -3.16 -0.53 -3.20
N GLY A 177 -2.02 -0.52 -3.88
CA GLY A 177 -1.74 0.40 -4.99
C GLY A 177 -1.41 1.81 -4.49
N HIS A 178 -0.90 1.93 -3.27
CA HIS A 178 -0.54 3.19 -2.61
C HIS A 178 0.97 3.28 -2.46
N VAL A 179 1.63 3.68 -3.55
CA VAL A 179 3.09 3.80 -3.63
C VAL A 179 3.62 4.74 -2.54
N ASP A 180 4.58 4.25 -1.75
CA ASP A 180 5.21 5.00 -0.66
C ASP A 180 6.29 5.97 -1.17
N GLY A 181 6.95 5.56 -2.26
CA GLY A 181 8.00 6.30 -2.92
C GLY A 181 8.57 5.53 -4.10
N THR A 182 9.73 5.97 -4.57
CA THR A 182 10.45 5.31 -5.66
C THR A 182 11.80 4.80 -5.19
N GLY A 183 12.29 3.75 -5.84
CA GLY A 183 13.67 3.29 -5.74
C GLY A 183 14.35 3.33 -7.10
N GLU A 184 15.67 3.23 -7.12
CA GLU A 184 16.50 3.20 -8.33
C GLU A 184 17.12 1.81 -8.50
N ILE A 185 17.01 1.23 -9.69
CA ILE A 185 17.69 -0.04 -10.00
C ILE A 185 19.20 0.21 -10.07
N VAL A 186 19.97 -0.43 -9.21
CA VAL A 186 21.44 -0.28 -9.15
C VAL A 186 22.21 -1.48 -9.70
N SER A 187 21.56 -2.65 -9.81
CA SER A 187 22.14 -3.81 -10.49
C SER A 187 21.07 -4.73 -11.09
N LEU A 188 21.41 -5.33 -12.23
CA LEU A 188 20.67 -6.37 -12.95
C LEU A 188 21.66 -7.47 -13.35
N GLU A 189 21.56 -8.64 -12.72
CA GLU A 189 22.52 -9.74 -12.89
C GLU A 189 21.80 -11.07 -13.11
N PHE A 190 22.12 -11.79 -14.18
CA PHE A 190 21.56 -13.11 -14.42
C PHE A 190 22.29 -14.18 -13.61
N GLU A 191 21.52 -15.06 -12.97
CA GLU A 191 21.98 -16.29 -12.32
C GLU A 191 21.15 -17.46 -12.89
N GLY A 192 21.74 -18.18 -13.85
CA GLY A 192 20.99 -19.18 -14.61
C GLY A 192 19.87 -18.54 -15.43
N ASP A 193 18.63 -19.00 -15.25
CA ASP A 193 17.42 -18.47 -15.90
C ASP A 193 16.75 -17.34 -15.10
N SER A 194 17.29 -17.00 -13.94
CA SER A 194 16.73 -16.04 -13.00
C SER A 194 17.50 -14.73 -13.04
N LEU A 195 16.81 -13.63 -12.75
CA LEU A 195 17.38 -12.29 -12.78
C LEU A 195 17.41 -11.70 -11.37
N TRP A 196 18.61 -11.46 -10.84
CA TRP A 196 18.82 -10.63 -9.67
C TRP A 196 18.58 -9.17 -10.00
N VAL A 197 17.79 -8.49 -9.16
CA VAL A 197 17.56 -7.06 -9.24
C VAL A 197 17.89 -6.45 -7.88
N LYS A 198 18.80 -5.48 -7.85
CA LYS A 198 19.13 -4.70 -6.65
C LYS A 198 18.59 -3.28 -6.82
N VAL A 199 17.88 -2.80 -5.81
CA VAL A 199 17.21 -1.49 -5.80
C VAL A 199 17.70 -0.68 -4.61
N LYS A 200 18.13 0.55 -4.86
CA LYS A 200 18.40 1.56 -3.83
C LYS A 200 17.13 2.33 -3.51
N THR A 201 16.85 2.61 -2.25
CA THR A 201 15.65 3.35 -1.84
C THR A 201 15.92 4.18 -0.58
N PRO A 202 15.23 5.32 -0.38
CA PRO A 202 15.40 6.13 0.82
C PRO A 202 15.16 5.35 2.13
N PRO A 203 15.85 5.71 3.24
CA PRO A 203 15.72 5.03 4.54
C PRO A 203 14.29 4.94 5.08
N GLU A 204 13.44 5.94 4.79
CA GLU A 204 12.04 5.95 5.22
C GLU A 204 11.19 4.84 4.61
N VAL A 205 11.57 4.35 3.43
CA VAL A 205 10.95 3.18 2.78
C VAL A 205 11.67 1.91 3.23
N LEU A 206 13.00 1.92 3.23
CA LEU A 206 13.82 0.75 3.53
C LEU A 206 13.53 0.12 4.89
N LYS A 207 13.24 0.93 5.92
CA LYS A 207 12.94 0.46 7.29
C LYS A 207 11.76 -0.53 7.39
N PHE A 208 10.91 -0.60 6.37
CA PHE A 208 9.78 -1.54 6.31
C PHE A 208 10.08 -2.80 5.48
N ILE A 209 11.25 -2.87 4.85
CA ILE A 209 11.67 -3.97 4.00
C ILE A 209 12.49 -4.94 4.84
N VAL A 210 12.09 -6.21 4.88
CA VAL A 210 12.77 -7.26 5.66
C VAL A 210 13.12 -8.46 4.78
N PRO A 211 14.24 -9.16 5.03
CA PRO A 211 14.55 -10.40 4.32
C PRO A 211 13.41 -11.42 4.43
N LYS A 212 13.06 -12.06 3.32
CA LYS A 212 11.93 -12.99 3.17
C LYS A 212 10.54 -12.36 3.37
N GLY A 213 10.46 -11.04 3.55
CA GLY A 213 9.21 -10.28 3.50
C GLY A 213 8.72 -10.04 2.07
N PHE A 214 7.47 -9.58 1.97
CA PHE A 214 6.90 -9.11 0.71
C PHE A 214 7.22 -7.65 0.45
N ILE A 215 7.27 -7.31 -0.84
CA ILE A 215 7.31 -5.94 -1.34
C ILE A 215 6.62 -5.89 -2.71
N SER A 216 5.95 -4.79 -3.03
CA SER A 216 5.44 -4.50 -4.36
C SER A 216 6.40 -3.56 -5.08
N VAL A 217 6.93 -3.99 -6.22
CA VAL A 217 7.82 -3.20 -7.09
C VAL A 217 7.15 -3.04 -8.46
N ASP A 218 6.83 -1.81 -8.85
CA ASP A 218 5.98 -1.52 -10.01
C ASP A 218 4.68 -2.35 -10.04
N GLY A 219 4.09 -2.60 -8.87
CA GLY A 219 2.88 -3.42 -8.75
C GLY A 219 3.14 -4.93 -8.84
N THR A 220 4.38 -5.38 -8.90
CA THR A 220 4.73 -6.81 -8.86
C THR A 220 5.03 -7.22 -7.42
N SER A 221 4.27 -8.18 -6.89
CA SER A 221 4.49 -8.80 -5.59
C SER A 221 5.71 -9.70 -5.64
N LEU A 222 6.71 -9.37 -4.82
CA LEU A 222 8.02 -10.02 -4.81
C LEU A 222 8.46 -10.37 -3.39
N THR A 223 9.35 -11.36 -3.30
CA THR A 223 9.99 -11.73 -2.04
C THR A 223 11.37 -11.11 -1.95
N VAL A 224 11.59 -10.33 -0.90
CA VAL A 224 12.90 -9.75 -0.61
C VAL A 224 13.88 -10.87 -0.27
N CYS A 225 15.03 -10.89 -0.94
CA CYS A 225 16.07 -11.88 -0.68
C CYS A 225 17.04 -11.40 0.39
N LYS A 226 17.57 -10.18 0.25
CA LYS A 226 18.47 -9.54 1.20
C LYS A 226 18.18 -8.04 1.29
N VAL A 227 18.54 -7.48 2.44
CA VAL A 227 18.56 -6.04 2.72
C VAL A 227 20.00 -5.67 3.08
N PHE A 228 20.45 -4.54 2.57
CA PHE A 228 21.81 -4.00 2.71
C PHE A 228 21.68 -2.59 3.30
N ASP A 229 21.56 -2.49 4.62
CA ASP A 229 21.26 -1.24 5.32
C ASP A 229 22.32 -0.15 5.04
N ASP A 230 23.61 -0.50 5.05
CA ASP A 230 24.71 0.44 4.81
C ASP A 230 24.72 1.02 3.38
N GLU A 231 24.09 0.33 2.44
CA GLU A 231 24.01 0.74 1.03
C GLU A 231 22.64 1.34 0.67
N GLU A 232 21.72 1.38 1.63
CA GLU A 232 20.32 1.75 1.44
C GLU A 232 19.63 0.92 0.33
N CYS A 233 19.97 -0.37 0.25
CA CYS A 233 19.55 -1.24 -0.83
C CYS A 233 18.81 -2.48 -0.34
N PHE A 234 17.99 -3.06 -1.20
CA PHE A 234 17.48 -4.41 -1.07
C PHE A 234 17.54 -5.12 -2.42
N ASN A 235 17.41 -6.44 -2.42
CA ASN A 235 17.34 -7.19 -3.67
C ASN A 235 16.24 -8.25 -3.65
N PHE A 236 15.87 -8.67 -4.85
CA PHE A 236 14.94 -9.76 -5.12
C PHE A 236 15.37 -10.47 -6.41
N MET A 237 14.73 -11.61 -6.66
CA MET A 237 14.99 -12.41 -7.84
C MET A 237 13.71 -12.58 -8.64
N LEU A 238 13.79 -12.42 -9.95
CA LEU A 238 12.71 -12.68 -10.88
C LEU A 238 12.93 -14.04 -11.55
N VAL A 239 11.96 -14.93 -11.42
CA VAL A 239 11.93 -16.20 -12.17
C VAL A 239 11.59 -15.94 -13.64
N ALA A 240 11.99 -16.85 -14.53
CA ALA A 240 11.84 -16.70 -15.98
C ALA A 240 10.41 -16.33 -16.42
N TYR A 241 9.39 -16.92 -15.80
CA TYR A 241 7.98 -16.58 -16.09
C TYR A 241 7.69 -15.10 -15.79
N THR A 242 8.01 -14.63 -14.58
CA THR A 242 7.77 -13.23 -14.19
C THR A 242 8.53 -12.28 -15.09
N GLN A 243 9.76 -12.63 -15.50
CA GLN A 243 10.55 -11.78 -16.37
C GLN A 243 9.86 -11.45 -17.71
N GLN A 244 9.06 -12.36 -18.24
CA GLN A 244 8.35 -12.17 -19.51
C GLN A 244 7.03 -11.39 -19.35
N ASN A 245 6.54 -11.26 -18.12
CA ASN A 245 5.18 -10.78 -17.83
C ASN A 245 5.16 -9.43 -17.08
N VAL A 246 6.32 -8.87 -16.72
CA VAL A 246 6.40 -7.58 -16.01
C VAL A 246 7.44 -6.66 -16.63
N VAL A 247 7.34 -5.35 -16.36
CA VAL A 247 8.21 -4.33 -16.97
C VAL A 247 9.62 -4.26 -16.39
N ILE A 248 9.86 -4.76 -15.18
CA ILE A 248 11.14 -4.61 -14.46
C ILE A 248 12.35 -5.07 -15.30
N PRO A 249 12.34 -6.23 -15.99
CA PRO A 249 13.47 -6.65 -16.84
C PRO A 249 13.68 -5.82 -18.10
N LEU A 250 12.69 -5.03 -18.51
CA LEU A 250 12.83 -4.09 -19.64
C LEU A 250 13.52 -2.80 -19.22
N LYS A 251 13.62 -2.55 -17.91
CA LYS A 251 14.30 -1.38 -17.35
C LYS A 251 15.82 -1.57 -17.32
N LYS A 252 16.52 -0.45 -17.20
CA LYS A 252 17.98 -0.36 -17.10
C LYS A 252 18.39 0.12 -15.71
N VAL A 253 19.64 -0.16 -15.35
CA VAL A 253 20.28 0.47 -14.19
C VAL A 253 20.16 2.00 -14.29
N GLY A 254 19.83 2.64 -13.17
CA GLY A 254 19.53 4.06 -13.06
C GLY A 254 18.05 4.42 -13.23
N GLN A 255 17.20 3.51 -13.72
CA GLN A 255 15.77 3.77 -13.85
C GLN A 255 15.02 3.54 -12.54
N LYS A 256 13.96 4.34 -12.34
CA LYS A 256 13.12 4.27 -11.16
C LYS A 256 12.11 3.13 -11.23
N VAL A 257 11.74 2.63 -10.06
CA VAL A 257 10.63 1.72 -9.82
C VAL A 257 9.74 2.29 -8.72
N ASN A 258 8.43 2.08 -8.82
CA ASN A 258 7.48 2.39 -7.76
C ASN A 258 7.59 1.34 -6.65
N LEU A 259 7.62 1.78 -5.39
CA LEU A 259 7.72 0.91 -4.24
C LEU A 259 6.52 1.07 -3.32
N GLU A 260 5.84 -0.03 -3.03
CA GLU A 260 4.88 -0.13 -1.94
C GLU A 260 5.35 -1.23 -0.99
N VAL A 261 5.59 -0.85 0.27
CA VAL A 261 6.02 -1.79 1.31
C VAL A 261 4.80 -2.50 1.90
N ASP A 262 5.00 -3.69 2.46
CA ASP A 262 3.91 -4.42 3.12
C ASP A 262 3.29 -3.58 4.24
N ILE A 263 1.98 -3.33 4.13
CA ILE A 263 1.19 -2.53 5.05
C ILE A 263 1.29 -3.04 6.50
N LEU A 264 1.54 -4.34 6.69
CA LEU A 264 1.74 -4.93 8.02
C LEU A 264 2.89 -4.25 8.78
N GLY A 265 3.99 -3.92 8.11
CA GLY A 265 5.12 -3.22 8.71
C GLY A 265 4.74 -1.84 9.28
N LYS A 266 3.92 -1.09 8.54
CA LYS A 266 3.43 0.24 8.98
C LYS A 266 2.49 0.13 10.18
N TYR A 267 1.61 -0.87 10.20
CA TYR A 267 0.73 -1.10 11.35
C TYR A 267 1.53 -1.50 12.60
N VAL A 268 2.53 -2.37 12.46
CA VAL A 268 3.43 -2.76 13.56
C VAL A 268 4.17 -1.53 14.11
N GLU A 269 4.77 -0.71 13.25
CA GLU A 269 5.42 0.54 13.67
C GLU A 269 4.45 1.44 14.45
N ARG A 270 3.24 1.67 13.91
CA ARG A 270 2.23 2.53 14.53
C ARG A 270 1.80 2.03 15.92
N LEU A 271 1.63 0.72 16.09
CA LEU A 271 1.24 0.08 17.35
C LEU A 271 2.36 0.17 18.40
N LEU A 272 3.62 -0.01 17.99
CA LEU A 272 4.77 0.13 18.87
C LEU A 272 4.93 1.59 19.35
N GLN A 273 4.76 2.56 18.45
CA GLN A 273 4.82 3.99 18.77
C GLN A 273 3.65 4.45 19.66
N SER A 274 2.48 3.82 19.59
CA SER A 274 1.33 4.19 20.42
C SER A 274 1.41 3.66 21.87
N GLY A 275 2.47 2.94 22.24
CA GLY A 275 2.68 2.41 23.58
C GLY A 275 1.76 1.24 23.96
N PHE A 276 1.01 0.67 23.01
CA PHE A 276 0.03 -0.40 23.28
C PHE A 276 0.69 -1.67 23.86
N THR A 277 1.95 -1.94 23.49
CA THR A 277 2.71 -3.09 23.98
C THR A 277 3.03 -3.05 25.48
N SER A 278 2.97 -1.89 26.13
CA SER A 278 3.14 -1.78 27.59
C SER A 278 2.00 -2.46 28.38
N ASN A 279 0.87 -2.77 27.74
CA ASN A 279 -0.27 -3.48 28.34
C ASN A 279 -0.37 -4.96 27.94
N ILE A 280 0.52 -5.45 27.07
CA ILE A 280 0.58 -6.87 26.71
C ILE A 280 1.56 -7.53 27.67
N THR A 281 1.08 -7.89 28.86
CA THR A 281 1.85 -8.69 29.81
C THR A 281 2.01 -10.09 29.20
N PRO A 282 3.24 -10.62 29.05
CA PRO A 282 3.41 -12.02 28.70
C PRO A 282 2.74 -12.87 29.78
N LYS A 283 1.88 -13.79 29.36
CA LYS A 283 1.34 -14.85 30.22
C LYS A 283 2.36 -15.96 30.39
#